data_AF-A0A1D3JW44-F1
#
_entry.id   AF-A0A1D3JW44-F1
#
_cell.length_a   1.000
_cell.length_b   1.000
_cell.length_c   1.000
_cell.angle_alpha   90.00
_cell.angle_beta   90.00
_cell.angle_gamma   90.00
#
_symmetry.space_group_name_H-M   'P 1'
#
loop_
_entity.id
_entity.type
_entity.pdbx_description
1 polymer ?
#
loop_
_entity_poly.entity_id
_entity_poly.type
_entity_poly.pdbx_seq_one_letter_code
_entity_poly.pdbx_strand_id
1 'polypeptide(L)' 'MPNVIRLYCVTALLLLMCGCQSFSTPRTQPVAAKCLLPPAPSAWFMQPVEPNLTQRMLNELSELPMRVIKD' A
#
# COMPACT_ATOMS: atom_id res chain seq x y z
N MET A 1 15.61 -46.80 -17.07
CA MET A 1 15.00 -45.79 -17.97
C MET A 1 14.91 -44.42 -17.29
N PRO A 2 16.03 -43.78 -16.94
CA PRO A 2 16.01 -42.45 -16.28
C PRO A 2 15.67 -41.30 -17.25
N ASN A 3 15.95 -41.50 -18.55
CA ASN A 3 15.81 -40.44 -19.55
C ASN A 3 14.35 -40.10 -19.89
N VAL A 4 13.47 -41.11 -19.83
CA VAL A 4 12.03 -40.94 -20.07
C VAL A 4 11.39 -40.14 -18.93
N ILE A 5 11.72 -40.48 -17.68
CA ILE A 5 11.23 -39.76 -16.49
C ILE A 5 11.71 -38.30 -16.51
N ARG A 6 12.98 -38.08 -16.89
CA ARG A 6 13.55 -36.74 -17.02
C ARG A 6 12.81 -35.90 -18.07
N LEU A 7 12.42 -36.50 -19.20
CA LEU A 7 11.66 -35.83 -20.24
C LEU A 7 10.28 -35.38 -19.72
N TYR A 8 9.56 -36.27 -19.02
CA TYR A 8 8.26 -35.93 -18.43
C TYR A 8 8.36 -34.83 -17.36
N CYS A 9 9.40 -34.84 -16.53
CA CYS A 9 9.62 -33.78 -15.55
C CYS A 9 9.89 -32.43 -16.23
N VAL A 10 10.70 -32.41 -17.29
CA VAL A 10 11.00 -31.17 -18.02
C VAL A 10 9.75 -30.62 -18.70
N THR A 11 8.94 -31.47 -19.33
CA THR A 11 7.69 -31.01 -19.98
C THR A 11 6.66 -30.53 -18.97
N ALA A 12 6.47 -31.24 -17.86
CA ALA A 12 5.58 -30.81 -16.78
C ALA A 12 6.01 -29.46 -16.19
N LEU A 13 7.32 -29.27 -15.95
CA LEU A 13 7.86 -28.02 -15.43
C LEU A 13 7.65 -26.85 -16.42
N LEU A 14 7.89 -27.10 -17.73
CA LEU A 14 7.70 -26.08 -18.76
C LEU A 14 6.25 -25.63 -18.86
N LEU A 15 5.30 -26.58 -18.81
CA LEU A 15 3.87 -26.31 -18.87
C LEU A 15 3.39 -25.54 -17.63
N LEU A 16 3.88 -25.89 -16.44
CA LEU A 16 3.55 -25.20 -15.19
C LEU A 16 4.02 -23.73 -15.23
N MET A 17 5.25 -23.48 -15.68
CA MET A 17 5.78 -22.12 -15.80
C MET A 17 5.03 -21.27 -16.84
N CYS A 18 4.64 -21.88 -17.97
CA CYS A 18 3.86 -21.23 -19.02
C CYS A 18 2.45 -20.85 -18.56
N GLY A 19 1.78 -21.76 -17.84
CA GLY A 19 0.47 -21.51 -17.24
C GLY A 19 0.52 -20.39 -16.21
N CYS A 20 1.51 -20.39 -15.31
CA CYS A 20 1.67 -19.34 -14.30
C CYS A 20 1.92 -17.94 -14.89
N GLN A 21 2.66 -17.83 -16.01
CA GLN A 21 2.83 -16.54 -16.70
C GLN A 21 1.53 -16.05 -17.36
N SER A 22 0.69 -16.98 -17.85
CA SER A 22 -0.58 -16.65 -18.52
C SER A 22 -1.70 -16.31 -17.54
N PHE A 23 -1.71 -16.91 -16.36
CA PHE A 23 -2.68 -16.65 -15.27
C PHE A 23 -2.24 -15.56 -14.31
N SER A 24 -1.01 -15.06 -14.43
CA SER A 24 -0.64 -13.79 -13.81
C SER A 24 -1.49 -12.73 -14.48
N THR A 25 -2.57 -12.34 -13.81
CA THR A 25 -3.37 -11.15 -14.15
C THR A 25 -2.42 -10.12 -14.72
N PRO A 26 -2.62 -9.62 -15.97
CA PRO A 26 -1.70 -8.66 -16.55
C PRO A 26 -1.52 -7.61 -15.47
N ARG A 27 -0.28 -7.48 -14.97
CA ARG A 27 0.05 -6.45 -13.98
C ARG A 27 -0.53 -5.23 -14.63
N THR A 28 -1.61 -4.70 -14.05
CA THR A 28 -2.13 -3.40 -14.39
C THR A 28 -0.94 -2.54 -14.05
N GLN A 29 -0.05 -2.36 -15.03
CA GLN A 29 0.69 -1.15 -15.13
C GLN A 29 -0.44 -0.14 -14.94
N PRO A 30 -0.34 0.74 -13.94
CA PRO A 30 -1.10 1.94 -14.09
C PRO A 30 -0.59 2.45 -15.45
N VAL A 31 -1.35 2.17 -16.51
CA VAL A 31 -1.61 3.17 -17.53
C VAL A 31 -1.77 4.36 -16.63
N ALA A 32 -0.78 5.25 -16.66
CA ALA A 32 -1.02 6.57 -16.18
C ALA A 32 -2.26 6.92 -17.00
N ALA A 33 -3.45 6.69 -16.40
CA ALA A 33 -4.64 7.42 -16.71
C ALA A 33 -4.06 8.80 -16.88
N LYS A 34 -4.28 9.40 -18.06
CA LYS A 34 -3.78 10.74 -18.35
C LYS A 34 -4.37 11.60 -17.24
N CYS A 35 -3.68 11.62 -16.11
CA CYS A 35 -4.18 12.07 -14.84
C CYS A 35 -3.91 13.53 -15.04
N LEU A 36 -4.98 14.23 -15.38
CA LEU A 36 -4.94 15.67 -15.39
C LEU A 36 -4.33 16.07 -14.06
N LEU A 37 -3.36 16.97 -14.13
CA LEU A 37 -2.73 17.51 -12.94
C LEU A 37 -3.86 17.96 -12.02
N PRO A 38 -3.90 17.52 -10.75
CA PRO A 38 -4.96 17.94 -9.84
C PRO A 38 -5.00 19.47 -9.86
N PRO A 39 -6.20 20.07 -9.86
CA PRO A 39 -6.32 21.52 -9.91
C PRO A 39 -5.49 22.13 -8.79
N ALA A 40 -4.88 23.29 -9.08
CA ALA A 40 -4.14 24.03 -8.07
C ALA A 40 -5.04 24.17 -6.83
N PRO A 41 -4.56 23.77 -5.64
CA PRO A 41 -5.37 23.90 -4.45
C PRO A 41 -5.74 25.37 -4.29
N SER A 42 -7.01 25.66 -4.02
CA SER A 42 -7.43 26.98 -3.56
C SER A 42 -6.47 27.39 -2.44
N ALA A 43 -5.84 28.56 -2.58
CA ALA A 43 -4.76 29.06 -1.72
C ALA A 43 -4.87 28.45 -0.33
N TRP A 44 -3.90 27.60 0.04
CA TRP A 44 -3.93 26.92 1.32
C TRP A 44 -4.20 27.99 2.36
N PHE A 45 -5.33 27.87 3.07
CA PHE A 45 -5.52 28.65 4.27
C PHE A 45 -4.53 28.04 5.26
N MET A 46 -3.27 28.46 5.15
CA MET A 46 -2.29 28.35 6.20
C MET A 46 -2.86 29.21 7.31
N GLN A 47 -3.76 28.61 8.07
CA GLN A 47 -4.30 29.24 9.26
C GLN A 47 -3.08 29.60 10.09
N PRO A 48 -2.87 30.89 10.39
CA PRO A 48 -1.69 31.31 11.13
C PRO A 48 -1.62 30.43 12.38
N VAL A 49 -0.42 29.85 12.61
CA VAL A 49 -0.12 28.96 13.73
C VAL A 49 -0.87 29.47 14.95
N GLU A 50 -1.85 28.71 15.43
CA GLU A 50 -2.61 29.12 16.61
C GLU A 50 -1.60 29.23 17.76
N PRO A 51 -1.38 30.42 18.35
CA PRO A 51 -0.30 30.63 19.32
C PRO A 51 -0.48 29.75 20.58
N ASN A 52 -1.68 29.23 20.79
CA ASN A 52 -2.07 28.35 21.88
C ASN A 52 -2.29 26.88 21.43
N LEU A 53 -1.99 26.50 20.18
CA LEU A 53 -2.26 25.15 19.66
C LEU A 53 -1.63 24.08 20.55
N THR A 54 -0.36 24.26 20.90
CA THR A 54 0.38 23.34 21.77
C THR A 54 -0.29 23.20 23.13
N GLN A 55 -0.70 24.31 23.74
CA GLN A 55 -1.35 24.29 25.06
C GLN A 55 -2.73 23.65 25.00
N ARG A 56 -3.49 23.91 23.94
CA ARG A 56 -4.77 23.27 23.69
C ARG A 56 -4.61 21.76 23.51
N MET A 57 -3.66 21.32 22.68
CA MET A 57 -3.39 19.90 22.48
C MET A 57 -2.96 19.21 23.78
N LEU A 58 -2.13 19.86 24.59
CA LEU A 58 -1.73 19.33 25.90
C LEU A 58 -2.91 19.17 26.85
N ASN A 59 -3.81 20.17 26.90
CA ASN A 59 -5.01 20.09 27.74
C ASN A 59 -5.90 18.92 27.31
N GLU A 60 -6.22 18.80 26.02
CA GLU A 60 -7.04 17.71 25.46
C GLU A 60 -6.40 16.34 25.69
N LEU A 61 -5.08 16.22 25.53
CA LEU A 61 -4.36 14.96 25.76
C LEU A 61 -4.23 14.61 27.25
N SER A 62 -4.21 15.60 28.13
CA SER A 62 -4.15 15.39 29.59
C SER A 62 -5.50 15.02 30.20
N GLU A 63 -6.60 15.49 29.61
CA GLU A 63 -7.95 15.08 30.01
C GLU A 63 -8.34 13.69 29.49
N LEU A 64 -7.56 13.11 28.56
CA LEU A 64 -7.73 11.70 28.21
C LEU A 64 -7.47 10.86 29.47
N PRO A 65 -8.45 10.07 29.95
CA PRO A 65 -8.26 9.22 31.09
C PRO A 65 -7.18 8.19 30.71
N MET A 66 -5.94 8.40 31.16
CA MET A 66 -5.03 7.29 31.35
C MET A 66 -5.72 6.42 32.38
N ARG A 67 -6.45 5.39 31.91
CA ARG A 67 -6.96 4.34 32.78
C ARG A 67 -5.73 3.79 33.49
N VAL A 68 -5.57 4.16 34.75
CA VAL A 68 -4.62 3.53 35.66
C VAL A 68 -5.04 2.08 35.70
N ILE A 69 -4.35 1.22 34.96
CA ILE A 69 -4.45 -0.22 35.13
C ILE A 69 -3.78 -0.48 36.47
N LYS A 70 -4.60 -0.69 37.50
CA LYS A 70 -4.14 -1.13 38.81
C LYS A 70 -3.80 -2.62 38.69
N ASP A 71 -2.62 -2.98 39.20
CA ASP A 71 -2.05 -4.34 39.20
C ASP A 71 -3.01 -5.42 39.71
#